data_AF-A0A151B0Y4-F1
#
_entry.id   AF-A0A151B0Y4-F1
#
_cell.length_a   1.000
_cell.length_b   1.000
_cell.length_c   1.000
_cell.angle_alpha   90.00
_cell.angle_beta   90.00
_cell.angle_gamma   90.00
#
_symmetry.space_group_name_H-M   'P 1'
#
loop_
_entity.id
_entity.type
_entity.pdbx_description
1 polymer ?
#
loop_
_entity_poly.entity_id
_entity_poly.type
_entity_poly.pdbx_seq_one_letter_code
_entity_poly.pdbx_strand_id
1 'polypeptide(L)'
;MSSDITRALGKIACPCGLVGVKQGENHDLTTVAWFTQESSNPPQVMVALHPDRYVLELLDAAGEFVLSILAEDQENIAVFCGTHSGRNVDKIKELGLATEPAAVVATPRVKDALANLECKVSGRYQSGDHVIVVGQVAAANVSGDKKPLLYYEHNIARWSR
;
A
#
# COMPACT_ATOMS: atom_id res chain seq x y z
N MET A 1 17.49 -18.90 -2.79
CA MET A 1 17.28 -18.23 -4.08
C MET A 1 18.65 -17.97 -4.71
N SER A 2 18.87 -18.20 -6.01
CA SER A 2 20.18 -17.91 -6.62
C SER A 2 20.44 -16.40 -6.65
N SER A 3 21.71 -15.99 -6.71
CA SER A 3 22.11 -14.58 -6.83
C SER A 3 21.51 -13.91 -8.06
N ASP A 4 21.40 -14.65 -9.16
CA ASP A 4 20.87 -14.13 -10.43
C ASP A 4 19.37 -13.92 -10.39
N ILE A 5 18.61 -14.81 -9.75
CA ILE A 5 17.17 -14.62 -9.55
C ILE A 5 16.93 -13.36 -8.72
N THR A 6 17.66 -13.19 -7.61
CA THR A 6 17.51 -12.01 -6.75
C THR A 6 17.83 -10.72 -7.50
N ARG A 7 18.91 -10.71 -8.29
CA ARG A 7 19.24 -9.57 -9.15
C ARG A 7 18.17 -9.30 -10.19
N ALA A 8 17.65 -10.33 -10.85
CA ALA A 8 16.61 -10.20 -11.88
C ALA A 8 15.31 -9.64 -11.29
N LEU A 9 14.88 -10.13 -10.12
CA LEU A 9 13.72 -9.59 -9.41
C LEU A 9 13.93 -8.12 -9.03
N GLY A 10 15.12 -7.75 -8.58
CA GLY A 10 15.48 -6.36 -8.29
C GLY A 10 15.42 -5.42 -9.51
N LYS A 11 15.38 -5.93 -10.74
CA LYS A 11 15.23 -5.11 -11.95
C LYS A 11 13.77 -4.72 -12.24
N ILE A 12 12.80 -5.30 -11.54
CA ILE A 12 11.40 -4.91 -11.64
C ILE A 12 11.24 -3.60 -10.89
N ALA A 13 11.03 -2.51 -11.62
CA ALA A 13 10.71 -1.21 -11.03
C ALA A 13 9.26 -1.22 -10.54
N CYS A 14 9.07 -0.91 -9.26
CA CYS A 14 7.76 -0.90 -8.62
C CYS A 14 7.44 0.50 -8.10
N PRO A 15 6.17 0.94 -8.16
CA PRO A 15 5.74 2.10 -7.39
C PRO A 15 5.74 1.78 -5.88
N CYS A 16 5.91 2.79 -5.04
CA CYS A 16 5.73 2.68 -3.59
C CYS A 16 4.36 3.18 -3.17
N GLY A 17 3.70 2.44 -2.29
CA GLY A 17 2.40 2.79 -1.75
C GLY A 17 2.23 2.30 -0.32
N LEU A 18 1.11 2.66 0.29
CA LEU A 18 0.66 2.17 1.58
C LEU A 18 -0.66 1.43 1.41
N VAL A 19 -0.78 0.25 2.00
CA VAL A 19 -2.10 -0.33 2.28
C VAL A 19 -2.49 0.12 3.67
N GLY A 20 -3.57 0.91 3.75
CA GLY A 20 -4.22 1.29 4.99
C GLY A 20 -5.46 0.46 5.24
N VAL A 21 -5.68 0.07 6.50
CA VAL A 21 -6.88 -0.65 6.94
C VAL A 21 -7.32 -0.11 8.30
N LYS A 22 -8.61 0.19 8.44
CA LYS A 22 -9.22 0.50 9.73
C LYS A 22 -10.17 -0.60 10.17
N GLN A 23 -10.03 -1.04 11.42
CA GLN A 23 -10.95 -1.93 12.10
C GLN A 23 -11.16 -1.44 13.53
N GLY A 24 -12.40 -1.09 13.87
CA GLY A 24 -12.71 -0.46 15.17
C GLY A 24 -11.86 0.80 15.39
N GLU A 25 -11.12 0.83 16.50
CA GLU A 25 -10.19 1.91 16.86
C GLU A 25 -8.80 1.75 16.23
N ASN A 26 -8.50 0.59 15.63
CA ASN A 26 -7.19 0.32 15.03
C ASN A 26 -7.17 0.84 13.58
N HIS A 27 -6.19 1.67 13.26
CA HIS A 27 -5.90 2.12 11.90
C HIS A 27 -4.40 1.97 11.64
N ASP A 28 -4.01 1.02 10.80
CA ASP A 28 -2.61 0.76 10.46
C ASP A 28 -2.34 0.96 8.97
N LEU A 29 -1.09 1.31 8.66
CA LEU A 29 -0.56 1.49 7.31
C LEU A 29 0.66 0.59 7.13
N THR A 30 0.77 -0.15 6.03
CA THR A 30 2.01 -0.85 5.67
C THR A 30 2.49 -0.43 4.30
N THR A 31 3.79 -0.23 4.16
CA THR A 31 4.41 0.02 2.85
C THR A 31 4.35 -1.23 1.98
N VAL A 32 3.98 -1.03 0.73
CA VAL A 32 3.95 -2.04 -0.32
C VAL A 32 4.58 -1.51 -1.59
N ALA A 33 5.33 -2.37 -2.27
CA ALA A 33 5.83 -2.12 -3.62
C ALA A 33 5.10 -2.98 -4.66
N TRP A 34 4.61 -4.15 -4.25
CA TRP A 34 4.02 -5.14 -5.16
C TRP A 34 2.52 -4.94 -5.27
N PHE A 35 2.14 -3.89 -5.98
CA PHE A 35 0.77 -3.65 -6.39
C PHE A 35 0.70 -3.28 -7.88
N THR A 36 -0.42 -3.62 -8.52
CA THR A 36 -0.69 -3.26 -9.92
C THR A 36 -2.19 -3.20 -10.18
N GLN A 37 -2.58 -2.46 -11.22
CA GLN A 37 -3.91 -2.65 -11.81
C GLN A 37 -4.03 -4.08 -12.34
N GLU A 38 -5.13 -4.74 -11.99
CA GLU A 38 -5.44 -6.12 -12.36
C GLU A 38 -6.58 -6.18 -13.38
N SER A 39 -7.57 -5.27 -13.28
CA SER A 39 -8.68 -5.17 -14.23
C SER A 39 -9.08 -3.72 -14.51
N SER A 40 -9.66 -3.50 -15.69
CA SER A 40 -10.22 -2.20 -16.10
C SER A 40 -11.74 -2.12 -15.97
N ASN A 41 -12.46 -3.25 -16.10
CA ASN A 41 -13.91 -3.30 -15.94
C ASN A 41 -14.36 -4.66 -15.35
N PRO A 42 -14.76 -4.71 -14.06
CA PRO A 42 -14.71 -3.61 -13.10
C PRO A 42 -13.26 -3.19 -12.80
N PRO A 43 -13.00 -1.93 -12.35
CA PRO A 43 -11.65 -1.51 -12.01
C PRO A 43 -11.16 -2.26 -10.77
N GLN A 44 -10.02 -2.94 -10.88
CA GLN A 44 -9.43 -3.72 -9.79
C GLN A 44 -7.92 -3.49 -9.68
N VAL A 45 -7.43 -3.55 -8.46
CA VAL A 45 -6.00 -3.60 -8.13
C VAL A 45 -5.69 -4.86 -7.33
N MET A 46 -4.48 -5.37 -7.48
CA MET A 46 -3.94 -6.42 -6.62
C MET A 46 -2.80 -5.85 -5.78
N VAL A 47 -2.64 -6.36 -4.56
CA VAL A 47 -1.51 -6.08 -3.68
C VAL A 47 -1.02 -7.39 -3.07
N ALA A 48 0.29 -7.64 -3.14
CA ALA A 48 0.91 -8.78 -2.46
C ALA A 48 1.42 -8.36 -1.06
N LEU A 49 0.95 -9.05 -0.02
CA LEU A 49 1.27 -8.77 1.37
C LEU A 49 1.86 -10.01 2.05
N HIS A 50 2.95 -9.83 2.79
CA HIS A 50 3.47 -10.89 3.64
C HIS A 50 2.46 -11.17 4.78
N PRO A 51 2.15 -12.44 5.14
CA PRO A 51 1.17 -12.79 6.16
C PRO A 51 1.38 -12.08 7.51
N ASP A 52 2.62 -11.79 7.88
CA ASP A 52 2.95 -11.14 9.17
C ASP A 52 2.58 -9.65 9.24
N ARG A 53 2.15 -9.02 8.13
CA ARG A 53 1.77 -7.60 8.14
C ARG A 53 0.48 -7.43 8.93
N TYR A 54 0.51 -6.54 9.94
CA TYR A 54 -0.61 -6.29 10.84
C TYR A 54 -1.89 -5.89 10.10
N VAL A 55 -1.78 -5.16 9.00
CA VAL A 55 -2.93 -4.81 8.14
C VAL A 55 -3.73 -6.02 7.66
N LEU A 56 -3.13 -7.20 7.48
CA LEU A 56 -3.87 -8.40 7.07
C LEU A 56 -4.81 -8.90 8.17
N GLU A 57 -4.39 -8.79 9.45
CA GLU A 57 -5.26 -9.12 10.59
C GLU A 57 -6.46 -8.18 10.66
N LEU A 58 -6.25 -6.89 10.39
CA LEU A 58 -7.33 -5.90 10.34
C LEU A 58 -8.25 -6.14 9.14
N LEU A 59 -7.67 -6.54 8.00
CA LEU A 59 -8.38 -6.71 6.73
C LEU A 59 -9.40 -7.85 6.78
N ASP A 60 -9.12 -8.91 7.54
CA ASP A 60 -10.03 -10.04 7.73
C ASP A 60 -11.42 -9.60 8.22
N ALA A 61 -11.46 -8.62 9.12
CA ALA A 61 -12.71 -8.09 9.67
C ALA A 61 -13.21 -6.84 8.93
N ALA A 62 -12.32 -6.00 8.38
CA ALA A 62 -12.71 -4.78 7.67
C ALA A 62 -13.34 -5.09 6.30
N GLY A 63 -12.77 -6.03 5.52
CA GLY A 63 -13.23 -6.34 4.16
C GLY A 63 -12.96 -5.24 3.13
N GLU A 64 -12.19 -4.22 3.50
CA GLU A 64 -11.87 -3.05 2.69
C GLU A 64 -10.50 -2.49 3.07
N PHE A 65 -9.90 -1.72 2.16
CA PHE A 65 -8.63 -1.04 2.39
C PHE A 65 -8.55 0.23 1.54
N VAL A 66 -7.61 1.10 1.89
CA VAL A 66 -7.18 2.20 1.03
C VAL A 66 -5.76 1.92 0.54
N LEU A 67 -5.54 1.98 -0.77
CA LEU A 67 -4.19 1.98 -1.36
C LEU A 67 -3.77 3.42 -1.65
N SER A 68 -2.84 3.93 -0.85
CA SER A 68 -2.26 5.27 -1.01
C SER A 68 -0.95 5.19 -1.77
N ILE A 69 -0.91 5.70 -3.00
CA ILE A 69 0.31 5.78 -3.82
C ILE A 69 1.14 6.97 -3.32
N LEU A 70 2.44 6.75 -3.08
CA LEU A 70 3.32 7.76 -2.51
C LEU A 70 4.00 8.60 -3.59
N ALA A 71 4.15 9.90 -3.33
CA ALA A 71 4.96 10.82 -4.11
C ALA A 71 6.46 10.71 -3.75
N GLU A 72 7.33 11.14 -4.65
CA GLU A 72 8.80 11.02 -4.52
C GLU A 72 9.41 11.67 -3.26
N ASP A 73 8.69 12.59 -2.61
CA ASP A 73 9.08 13.26 -1.37
C ASP A 73 8.58 12.57 -0.09
N GLN A 74 7.87 11.45 -0.22
CA GLN A 74 7.27 10.68 0.89
C GLN A 74 8.11 9.44 1.29
N GLU A 75 9.41 9.48 1.02
CA GLU A 75 10.36 8.40 1.34
C GLU A 75 10.36 8.03 2.83
N ASN A 76 10.38 9.02 3.73
CA ASN A 76 10.39 8.78 5.18
C ASN A 76 9.16 7.98 5.63
N ILE A 77 8.00 8.26 5.05
CA ILE A 77 6.74 7.55 5.33
C ILE A 77 6.87 6.09 4.86
N ALA A 78 7.37 5.88 3.64
CA ALA A 78 7.57 4.55 3.07
C ALA A 78 8.53 3.70 3.92
N VAL A 79 9.66 4.27 4.35
CA VAL A 79 10.64 3.56 5.20
C VAL A 79 10.00 3.18 6.54
N PHE A 80 9.37 4.14 7.21
CA PHE A 80 8.83 3.92 8.55
C PHE A 80 7.72 2.87 8.54
N CYS A 81 6.74 3.01 7.65
CA CYS A 81 5.62 2.07 7.54
C CYS A 81 6.02 0.68 7.02
N GLY A 82 7.20 0.54 6.39
CA GLY A 82 7.74 -0.75 5.94
C GLY A 82 8.53 -1.50 7.02
N THR A 83 9.13 -0.76 7.96
CA THR A 83 10.08 -1.28 8.98
C THR A 83 9.47 -1.43 10.37
N HIS A 84 8.35 -0.76 10.65
CA HIS A 84 7.65 -0.83 11.94
C HIS A 84 6.36 -1.64 11.81
N SER A 85 5.96 -2.33 12.88
CA SER A 85 4.70 -3.08 12.93
C SER A 85 3.65 -2.29 13.72
N GLY A 86 2.43 -2.22 13.19
CA GLY A 86 1.30 -1.55 13.85
C GLY A 86 0.86 -2.22 15.15
N ARG A 87 1.30 -3.47 15.40
CA ARG A 87 1.10 -4.15 16.69
C ARG A 87 1.81 -3.45 17.85
N ASN A 88 2.89 -2.73 17.56
CA ASN A 88 3.77 -2.14 18.58
C ASN A 88 3.75 -0.61 18.58
N VAL A 89 3.34 0.01 17.46
CA VAL A 89 3.50 1.44 17.22
C VAL A 89 2.29 1.96 16.45
N ASP A 90 1.73 3.08 16.89
CA ASP A 90 0.77 3.86 16.10
C ASP A 90 1.52 4.68 15.05
N LYS A 91 1.69 4.12 13.86
CA LYS A 91 2.51 4.72 12.79
C LYS A 91 1.96 6.06 12.32
N ILE A 92 0.63 6.22 12.32
CA ILE A 92 -0.02 7.45 11.90
C ILE A 92 0.35 8.58 12.86
N LYS A 93 0.26 8.29 14.17
CA LYS A 93 0.63 9.24 15.22
C LYS A 93 2.13 9.55 15.21
N GLU A 94 2.99 8.54 15.15
CA GLU A 94 4.45 8.73 15.16
C GLU A 94 4.94 9.57 13.98
N LEU A 95 4.34 9.39 12.80
CA LEU A 95 4.66 10.16 11.61
C LEU A 95 3.92 11.51 11.53
N GLY A 96 2.96 11.78 12.42
CA GLY A 96 2.09 12.95 12.31
C GLY A 96 1.29 12.98 11.00
N LEU A 97 0.92 11.81 10.47
CA LEU A 97 0.23 11.71 9.18
C LEU A 97 -1.19 12.26 9.25
N ALA A 98 -1.50 13.20 8.36
CA ALA A 98 -2.87 13.63 8.14
C ALA A 98 -3.65 12.54 7.42
N THR A 99 -4.76 12.11 8.03
CA THR A 99 -5.73 11.20 7.41
C THR A 99 -7.07 11.92 7.25
N GLU A 100 -7.83 11.51 6.24
CA GLU A 100 -9.15 12.07 5.94
C GLU A 100 -10.17 10.95 5.75
N PRO A 101 -11.47 11.20 6.04
CA PRO A 101 -12.52 10.27 5.68
C PRO A 101 -12.48 9.93 4.18
N ALA A 102 -12.60 8.65 3.88
CA ALA A 102 -12.81 8.16 2.52
C ALA A 102 -14.28 8.39 2.08
N ALA A 103 -14.54 8.32 0.79
CA ALA A 103 -15.86 8.61 0.21
C ALA A 103 -16.82 7.41 0.28
N VAL A 104 -16.31 6.20 0.17
CA VAL A 104 -17.08 4.95 0.04
C VAL A 104 -16.71 3.92 1.10
N VAL A 105 -15.42 3.80 1.45
CA VAL A 105 -14.95 2.88 2.49
C VAL A 105 -14.86 3.60 3.85
N ALA A 106 -14.91 2.86 4.96
CA ALA A 106 -14.73 3.39 6.31
C ALA A 106 -13.24 3.61 6.68
N THR A 107 -12.32 2.91 6.01
CA THR A 107 -10.88 3.12 6.16
C THR A 107 -10.48 4.52 5.69
N PRO A 108 -9.94 5.39 6.57
CA PRO A 108 -9.50 6.73 6.19
C PRO A 108 -8.33 6.68 5.19
N ARG A 109 -8.28 7.67 4.29
CA ARG A 109 -7.20 7.81 3.32
C ARG A 109 -6.07 8.70 3.85
N VAL A 110 -4.87 8.53 3.33
CA VAL A 110 -3.74 9.44 3.61
C VAL A 110 -3.93 10.71 2.77
N LYS A 111 -4.09 11.86 3.44
CA LYS A 111 -4.47 13.13 2.80
C LYS A 111 -3.54 13.53 1.66
N ASP A 112 -2.25 13.55 1.95
CA ASP A 112 -1.23 14.09 1.05
C ASP A 112 -0.57 13.02 0.18
N ALA A 113 -1.14 11.82 0.08
CA ALA A 113 -0.67 10.80 -0.86
C ALA A 113 -0.87 11.28 -2.31
N LEU A 114 -0.01 10.83 -3.25
CA LEU A 114 -0.11 11.17 -4.67
C LEU A 114 -1.48 10.82 -5.24
N ALA A 115 -1.96 9.62 -4.90
CA ALA A 115 -3.31 9.18 -5.16
C ALA A 115 -3.77 8.19 -4.08
N ASN A 116 -5.08 8.10 -3.87
CA ASN A 116 -5.72 7.14 -2.99
C ASN A 116 -6.74 6.34 -3.78
N LEU A 117 -6.74 5.02 -3.64
CA LEU A 117 -7.76 4.11 -4.18
C LEU A 117 -8.50 3.46 -3.01
N GLU A 118 -9.81 3.64 -2.99
CA GLU A 118 -10.70 3.04 -2.00
C GLU A 118 -11.17 1.68 -2.52
N CYS A 119 -10.82 0.61 -1.82
CA CYS A 119 -10.95 -0.74 -2.33
C CYS A 119 -11.82 -1.62 -1.43
N LYS A 120 -12.79 -2.30 -2.03
CA LYS A 120 -13.49 -3.42 -1.38
C LYS A 120 -12.81 -4.73 -1.77
N VAL A 121 -12.50 -5.58 -0.79
CA VAL A 121 -11.83 -6.85 -1.05
C VAL A 121 -12.74 -7.75 -1.88
N SER A 122 -12.27 -8.16 -3.06
CA SER A 122 -13.00 -9.06 -3.97
C SER A 122 -12.37 -10.44 -4.09
N GLY A 123 -11.14 -10.63 -3.60
CA GLY A 123 -10.46 -11.92 -3.64
C GLY A 123 -9.18 -11.96 -2.81
N ARG A 124 -8.83 -13.15 -2.31
CA ARG A 124 -7.58 -13.41 -1.60
C ARG A 124 -7.01 -14.75 -2.02
N TYR A 125 -5.72 -14.76 -2.33
CA TYR A 125 -5.06 -15.94 -2.88
C TYR A 125 -3.69 -16.12 -2.23
N GLN A 126 -3.43 -17.31 -1.69
CA GLN A 126 -2.08 -17.67 -1.25
C GLN A 126 -1.17 -17.76 -2.49
N SER A 127 -0.03 -17.08 -2.45
CA SER A 127 0.96 -17.07 -3.54
C SER A 127 2.37 -17.11 -2.96
N GLY A 128 2.94 -18.33 -2.90
CA GLY A 128 4.21 -18.56 -2.24
C GLY A 128 4.16 -18.15 -0.77
N ASP A 129 5.06 -17.26 -0.37
CA ASP A 129 5.16 -16.69 0.99
C ASP A 129 4.31 -15.41 1.19
N HIS A 130 3.53 -15.00 0.18
CA HIS A 130 2.65 -13.83 0.24
C HIS A 130 1.19 -14.22 0.06
N VAL A 131 0.30 -13.31 0.46
CA VAL A 131 -1.13 -13.32 0.12
C VAL A 131 -1.37 -12.21 -0.89
N ILE A 132 -1.94 -12.55 -2.04
CA ILE A 132 -2.47 -11.58 -2.99
C ILE A 132 -3.86 -11.18 -2.50
N VAL A 133 -4.05 -9.89 -2.24
CA VAL A 133 -5.34 -9.27 -1.98
C VAL A 133 -5.78 -8.54 -3.24
N VAL A 134 -6.96 -8.88 -3.76
CA VAL A 134 -7.59 -8.18 -4.88
C VAL A 134 -8.67 -7.25 -4.33
N GLY A 135 -8.60 -5.98 -4.72
CA GLY A 135 -9.56 -4.95 -4.35
C GLY A 135 -10.26 -4.38 -5.58
N GLN A 136 -11.59 -4.39 -5.58
CA GLN A 136 -12.38 -3.61 -6.53
C GLN A 136 -12.37 -2.15 -6.10
N VAL A 137 -11.94 -1.26 -7.00
CA VAL A 137 -11.85 0.18 -6.74
C VAL A 137 -13.25 0.78 -6.76
N ALA A 138 -13.67 1.35 -5.64
CA ALA A 138 -14.98 1.95 -5.44
C ALA A 138 -14.95 3.49 -5.56
N ALA A 139 -13.83 4.10 -5.21
CA ALA A 139 -13.58 5.54 -5.38
C ALA A 139 -12.06 5.80 -5.47
N ALA A 140 -11.70 6.98 -5.97
CA ALA A 140 -10.32 7.41 -6.05
C ALA A 140 -10.18 8.92 -5.82
N ASN A 141 -9.00 9.34 -5.37
CA ASN A 141 -8.61 10.73 -5.25
C ASN A 141 -7.16 10.90 -5.72
N VAL A 142 -6.85 12.04 -6.34
CA VAL A 142 -5.51 12.41 -6.80
C VAL A 142 -5.20 13.80 -6.24
N SER A 143 -4.04 13.96 -5.61
CA SER A 143 -3.68 15.18 -4.87
C SER A 143 -2.66 16.07 -5.60
N GLY A 144 -2.21 15.69 -6.80
CA GLY A 144 -1.38 16.56 -7.65
C GLY A 144 -0.61 15.81 -8.73
N ASP A 145 0.29 16.53 -9.40
CA ASP A 145 1.08 16.06 -10.56
C ASP A 145 2.53 15.67 -10.19
N LYS A 146 2.79 15.40 -8.90
CA LYS A 146 4.11 14.92 -8.45
C LYS A 146 4.41 13.55 -9.05
N LYS A 147 5.70 13.22 -9.10
CA LYS A 147 6.14 11.89 -9.56
C LYS A 147 5.97 10.85 -8.46
N PRO A 148 5.72 9.58 -8.82
CA PRO A 148 5.61 8.51 -7.82
C PRO A 148 6.98 8.21 -7.20
N LEU A 149 6.96 7.83 -5.93
CA LEU A 149 8.10 7.18 -5.28
C LEU A 149 8.25 5.77 -5.86
N LEU A 150 9.49 5.34 -6.12
CA LEU A 150 9.78 4.04 -6.71
C LEU A 150 10.56 3.14 -5.74
N TYR A 151 10.49 1.85 -6.01
CA TYR A 151 11.34 0.81 -5.44
C TYR A 151 12.04 0.09 -6.57
N TYR A 152 13.38 0.09 -6.54
CA TYR A 152 14.24 -0.48 -7.57
C TYR A 152 15.52 -1.03 -6.94
N GLU A 153 15.97 -2.20 -7.38
CA GLU A 153 17.17 -2.87 -6.84
C GLU A 153 17.19 -3.00 -5.31
N HIS A 154 16.03 -3.27 -4.71
CA HIS A 154 15.86 -3.36 -3.26
C HIS A 154 16.08 -2.04 -2.49
N ASN A 155 15.99 -0.90 -3.18
CA ASN A 155 16.14 0.43 -2.60
C ASN A 155 14.96 1.32 -2.98
N ILE A 156 14.70 2.32 -2.14
CA ILE A 156 13.83 3.44 -2.54
C ILE A 156 14.57 4.24 -3.60
N ALA A 157 13.87 4.54 -4.69
CA ALA A 157 14.39 5.27 -5.83
C ALA A 157 13.46 6.45 -6.15
N ARG A 158 14.04 7.50 -6.74
CA ARG A 158 13.32 8.68 -7.24
C ARG A 158 13.37 8.69 -8.75
N TRP A 159 12.36 9.31 -9.34
CA TRP A 159 12.26 9.40 -10.79
C TRP A 159 13.25 10.42 -11.36
N SER A 160 14.34 9.97 -11.98
CA SER A 160 15.26 10.83 -12.74
C SER A 160 14.67 11.21 -14.11
N ARG A 161 14.93 12.43 -14.57
CA ARG A 161 14.57 12.87 -15.93
C ARG A 161 15.47 12.21 -16.97
#